data_AF-A0A1D8ILW7-F1
#
_entry.id   AF-A0A1D8ILW7-F1
#
_cell.length_a   1.000
_cell.length_b   1.000
_cell.length_c   1.000
_cell.angle_alpha   90.00
_cell.angle_beta   90.00
_cell.angle_gamma   90.00
#
_symmetry.space_group_name_H-M   'P 1'
#
loop_
_entity.id
_entity.type
_entity.pdbx_description
1 polymer ?
#
loop_
_entity_poly.entity_id
_entity_poly.type
_entity_poly.pdbx_seq_one_letter_code
_entity_poly.pdbx_strand_id
1 'polypeptide(L)'
;MKHMHQAVRLALGSLVAAAPLLSPIVAHADAPKMVKCFGVNAAHKNACKTATGSCAGTDPKSRDPNAFILVPQGVCGMIAGGTTHTTPVALKREQAFHKKLMAMAPAERKATMEMLSKKIHALMAPHQG
;
A
#
# COMPACT_ATOMS: atom_id res chain seq x y z
N MET A 1 -48.59 12.52 -70.43
CA MET A 1 -49.87 12.09 -69.84
C MET A 1 -49.59 11.12 -68.70
N LYS A 2 -50.27 11.34 -67.57
CA LYS A 2 -50.82 10.31 -66.67
C LYS A 2 -49.95 9.75 -65.51
N HIS A 3 -50.32 10.26 -64.32
CA HIS A 3 -50.30 9.63 -62.98
C HIS A 3 -48.97 9.74 -62.19
N MET A 4 -48.71 10.80 -61.41
CA MET A 4 -49.28 11.15 -60.09
C MET A 4 -50.17 10.08 -59.44
N HIS A 5 -49.87 9.78 -58.18
CA HIS A 5 -50.52 8.86 -57.24
C HIS A 5 -50.08 7.38 -57.32
N GLN A 6 -49.18 6.97 -56.43
CA GLN A 6 -49.60 6.30 -55.18
C GLN A 6 -48.39 5.84 -54.35
N ALA A 7 -48.58 5.93 -53.03
CA ALA A 7 -47.83 5.23 -51.99
C ALA A 7 -46.43 5.74 -51.66
N VAL A 8 -46.41 6.92 -51.03
CA VAL A 8 -45.60 7.16 -49.83
C VAL A 8 -45.70 5.94 -48.91
N ARG A 9 -44.73 5.03 -48.99
CA ARG A 9 -44.53 3.96 -48.01
C ARG A 9 -43.50 4.46 -47.02
N LEU A 10 -43.98 5.03 -45.91
CA LEU A 10 -43.18 5.25 -44.72
C LEU A 10 -42.61 3.91 -44.25
N ALA A 11 -41.35 3.63 -44.59
CA ALA A 11 -40.56 2.66 -43.86
C ALA A 11 -39.96 3.39 -42.65
N LEU A 12 -40.64 3.30 -41.50
CA LEU A 12 -40.06 3.65 -40.21
C LEU A 12 -38.92 2.66 -39.94
N GLY A 13 -37.70 3.07 -40.31
CA GLY A 13 -36.47 2.39 -39.95
C GLY A 13 -36.24 2.51 -38.45
N SER A 14 -36.29 1.37 -37.76
CA SER A 14 -35.92 1.21 -36.36
C SER A 14 -34.41 1.45 -36.19
N LEU A 15 -34.05 2.60 -35.58
CA LEU A 15 -32.69 2.84 -35.08
C LEU A 15 -32.76 2.96 -33.55
N VAL A 16 -32.76 1.83 -32.85
CA VAL A 16 -32.46 1.81 -31.41
C VAL A 16 -30.95 1.99 -31.29
N ALA A 17 -30.52 3.19 -30.93
CA ALA A 17 -29.15 3.46 -30.56
C ALA A 17 -28.82 2.67 -29.28
N ALA A 18 -28.10 1.57 -29.41
CA ALA A 18 -27.51 0.86 -28.28
C ALA A 18 -26.40 1.77 -27.70
N ALA A 19 -26.71 2.52 -26.65
CA ALA A 19 -25.70 3.20 -25.86
C ALA A 19 -24.90 2.13 -25.09
N PRO A 20 -23.59 1.97 -25.32
CA PRO A 20 -22.80 1.07 -24.48
C PRO A 20 -22.77 1.64 -23.07
N LEU A 21 -23.17 0.82 -22.10
CA LEU A 21 -22.96 1.09 -20.68
C LEU A 21 -21.44 1.22 -20.45
N LEU A 22 -20.95 2.46 -20.40
CA LEU A 22 -19.62 2.77 -19.88
C LEU A 22 -19.61 2.36 -18.41
N SER A 23 -19.21 1.11 -18.14
CA SER A 23 -18.86 0.67 -16.79
C SER A 23 -17.70 1.57 -16.33
N PRO A 24 -17.78 2.21 -15.15
CA PRO A 24 -16.64 2.96 -14.64
C PRO A 24 -15.50 1.98 -14.43
N ILE A 25 -14.46 2.08 -15.25
CA ILE A 25 -13.17 1.47 -14.96
C ILE A 25 -12.66 2.19 -13.72
N VAL A 26 -12.90 1.59 -12.55
CA VAL A 26 -12.18 1.96 -11.33
C VAL A 26 -10.73 1.55 -11.55
N ALA A 27 -9.92 2.49 -12.03
CA ALA A 27 -8.47 2.34 -12.01
C ALA A 27 -8.07 2.17 -10.54
N HIS A 28 -7.66 0.95 -10.16
CA HIS A 28 -6.90 0.75 -8.94
C HIS A 28 -5.59 1.51 -9.14
N ALA A 29 -5.52 2.74 -8.64
CA ALA A 29 -4.25 3.45 -8.55
C ALA A 29 -3.35 2.61 -7.63
N ASP A 30 -2.22 2.13 -8.15
CA ASP A 30 -1.22 1.45 -7.35
C ASP A 30 -0.84 2.35 -6.17
N ALA A 31 -1.01 1.84 -4.95
CA ALA A 31 -0.65 2.59 -3.75
C ALA A 31 0.84 2.95 -3.82
N PRO A 32 1.22 4.20 -3.47
CA PRO A 32 2.61 4.62 -3.57
C PRO A 32 3.52 3.72 -2.71
N LYS A 33 4.63 3.27 -3.29
CA LYS A 33 5.62 2.47 -2.57
C LYS A 33 6.16 3.27 -1.39
N MET A 34 5.98 2.74 -0.18
CA MET A 34 6.42 3.39 1.05
C MET A 34 7.85 2.96 1.43
N VAL A 35 8.64 3.90 1.95
CA VAL A 35 10.01 3.67 2.42
C VAL A 35 10.17 4.16 3.86
N LYS A 36 11.11 3.55 4.60
CA LYS A 36 11.54 4.05 5.91
C LYS A 36 12.38 5.30 5.73
N CYS A 37 12.02 6.38 6.41
CA CYS A 37 12.81 7.61 6.45
C CYS A 37 13.30 7.86 7.87
N PHE A 38 14.60 7.70 8.09
CA PHE A 38 15.24 7.78 9.38
C PHE A 38 15.67 9.22 9.72
N GLY A 39 15.77 9.53 11.01
CA GLY A 39 16.32 10.81 11.49
C GLY A 39 15.38 12.01 11.34
N VAL A 40 14.11 11.78 10.98
CA VAL A 40 13.12 12.85 10.73
C VAL A 40 11.87 12.76 11.61
N ASN A 41 11.77 11.74 12.47
CA ASN A 41 10.64 11.62 13.38
C ASN A 41 10.61 12.80 14.36
N ALA A 42 9.42 13.29 14.71
CA ALA A 42 9.27 14.09 15.92
C ALA A 42 9.31 13.18 17.15
N ALA A 43 9.49 13.78 18.33
CA ALA A 43 9.36 13.09 19.61
C ALA A 43 7.97 12.41 19.67
N HIS A 44 7.97 11.13 20.04
CA HIS A 44 6.79 10.27 20.12
C HIS A 44 6.01 10.13 18.81
N LYS A 45 6.66 10.32 17.66
CA LYS A 45 6.06 10.19 16.31
C LYS A 45 6.87 9.28 15.39
N ASN A 46 7.41 8.19 15.93
CA ASN A 46 8.05 7.14 15.15
C ASN A 46 7.05 6.04 14.72
N ALA A 47 7.37 5.34 13.64
CA ALA A 47 6.65 4.13 13.22
C ALA A 47 6.99 2.91 14.11
N CYS A 48 6.23 1.81 13.96
CA CYS A 48 6.55 0.54 14.62
C CYS A 48 7.87 -0.06 14.10
N LYS A 49 8.49 -0.93 14.92
CA LYS A 49 9.71 -1.69 14.58
C LYS A 49 10.92 -0.80 14.24
N THR A 50 11.12 0.29 14.99
CA THR A 50 12.39 1.04 14.97
C THR A 50 13.52 0.20 15.55
N ALA A 51 14.76 0.68 15.46
CA ALA A 51 15.88 -0.06 16.04
C ALA A 51 15.75 -0.22 17.57
N THR A 52 15.15 0.78 18.23
CA THR A 52 15.06 0.91 19.68
C THR A 52 13.71 0.47 20.25
N GLY A 53 12.66 0.32 19.44
CA GLY A 53 11.31 0.03 19.92
C GLY A 53 10.44 -0.75 18.93
N SER A 54 9.45 -1.47 19.44
CA SER A 54 8.50 -2.23 18.61
C SER A 54 7.23 -1.45 18.29
N CYS A 55 6.80 -0.57 19.19
CA CYS A 55 5.54 0.17 19.07
C CYS A 55 5.76 1.58 18.53
N ALA A 56 4.83 2.05 17.69
CA ALA A 56 4.81 3.42 17.20
C ALA A 56 4.66 4.42 18.37
N GLY A 57 5.22 5.61 18.17
CA GLY A 57 5.12 6.73 19.12
C GLY A 57 5.84 6.56 20.46
N THR A 58 6.70 5.55 20.58
CA THR A 58 7.41 5.27 21.84
C THR A 58 8.78 5.94 21.94
N ASP A 59 9.34 6.46 20.85
CA ASP A 59 10.64 7.12 20.86
C ASP A 59 10.52 8.55 21.40
N PRO A 60 11.11 8.89 22.56
CA PRO A 60 11.03 10.24 23.11
C PRO A 60 11.89 11.27 22.37
N LYS A 61 12.82 10.83 21.51
CA LYS A 61 13.78 11.73 20.86
C LYS A 61 13.25 12.18 19.50
N SER A 62 13.35 13.47 19.24
CA SER A 62 13.20 14.03 17.90
C SER A 62 14.45 13.76 17.09
N ARG A 63 14.29 13.46 15.79
CA ARG A 63 15.35 13.16 14.83
C ARG A 63 16.28 12.03 15.28
N ASP A 64 15.74 11.00 15.93
CA ASP A 64 16.55 9.84 16.31
C ASP A 64 16.96 9.08 15.03
N PRO A 65 18.25 8.88 14.76
CA PRO A 65 18.70 8.14 13.58
C PRO A 65 18.22 6.68 13.57
N ASN A 66 17.85 6.12 14.72
CA ASN A 66 17.34 4.76 14.88
C ASN A 66 15.82 4.65 14.74
N ALA A 67 15.11 5.77 14.72
CA ALA A 67 13.69 5.83 14.45
C ALA A 67 13.43 6.30 13.02
N PHE A 68 12.29 5.86 12.49
CA PHE A 68 11.83 6.25 11.17
C PHE A 68 10.34 6.56 11.18
N ILE A 69 9.92 7.28 10.16
CA ILE A 69 8.53 7.34 9.71
C ILE A 69 8.44 6.69 8.32
N LEU A 70 7.23 6.27 7.92
CA LEU A 70 6.98 5.80 6.57
C LEU A 70 6.58 6.98 5.69
N VAL A 71 7.26 7.14 4.57
CA VAL A 71 6.96 8.16 3.57
C VAL A 71 6.89 7.53 2.18
N PRO A 72 6.20 8.14 1.21
CA PRO A 72 6.29 7.72 -0.18
C PRO A 72 7.75 7.75 -0.68
N GLN A 73 8.09 6.83 -1.57
CA GLN A 73 9.41 6.79 -2.20
C GLN A 73 9.73 8.15 -2.84
N GLY A 74 10.98 8.61 -2.68
CA GLY A 74 11.43 9.91 -3.16
C GLY A 74 11.26 11.06 -2.16
N VAL A 75 10.33 10.96 -1.20
CA VAL A 75 10.08 12.06 -0.24
C VAL A 75 11.21 12.21 0.79
N CYS A 76 11.81 11.10 1.23
CA CYS A 76 12.77 11.15 2.34
C CYS A 76 13.98 12.07 2.07
N GLY A 77 14.47 12.09 0.82
CA GLY A 77 15.58 12.97 0.42
C GLY A 77 15.22 14.45 0.32
N MET A 78 13.94 14.79 0.33
CA MET A 78 13.44 16.18 0.35
C MET A 78 13.36 16.74 1.78
N ILE A 79 13.54 15.90 2.80
CA ILE A 79 13.49 16.31 4.21
C ILE A 79 14.92 16.51 4.71
N ALA A 80 15.21 17.67 5.28
CA ALA A 80 16.52 17.96 5.85
C ALA A 80 16.92 16.92 6.91
N GLY A 81 18.07 16.27 6.70
CA GLY A 81 18.56 15.19 7.58
C GLY A 81 17.88 13.83 7.37
N GLY A 82 16.95 13.71 6.42
CA GLY A 82 16.30 12.46 6.07
C GLY A 82 17.20 11.51 5.30
N THR A 83 17.15 10.23 5.68
CA THR A 83 17.87 9.17 4.98
C THR A 83 17.08 7.88 4.94
N THR A 84 17.19 7.15 3.82
CA THR A 84 16.65 5.78 3.70
C THR A 84 17.67 4.73 4.17
N HIS A 85 18.88 5.15 4.53
CA HIS A 85 19.91 4.26 5.07
C HIS A 85 19.63 3.92 6.53
N THR A 86 19.67 2.63 6.85
CA THR A 86 19.53 2.13 8.22
C THR A 86 20.80 2.37 9.02
N THR A 87 20.66 2.68 10.31
CA THR A 87 21.80 2.69 11.22
C THR A 87 22.36 1.27 11.41
N PRO A 88 23.62 1.12 11.85
CA PRO A 88 24.16 -0.20 12.20
C PRO A 88 23.30 -0.94 13.25
N VAL A 89 22.68 -0.20 14.17
CA VAL A 89 21.78 -0.78 15.19
C VAL A 89 20.49 -1.30 14.55
N ALA A 90 19.86 -0.52 13.66
CA ALA A 90 18.67 -0.94 12.92
C ALA A 90 18.95 -2.15 12.03
N LEU A 91 20.06 -2.10 11.28
CA LEU A 91 20.50 -3.17 10.41
C LEU A 91 20.74 -4.47 11.19
N LYS A 92 21.46 -4.41 12.32
CA LYS A 92 21.72 -5.58 13.15
C LYS A 92 20.44 -6.20 13.69
N ARG A 93 19.44 -5.38 14.07
CA ARG A 93 18.13 -5.87 14.55
C ARG A 93 17.34 -6.58 13.46
N GLU A 94 17.30 -6.01 12.25
CA GLU A 94 16.66 -6.64 11.09
C GLU A 94 17.37 -7.93 10.68
N GLN A 95 18.70 -7.92 10.62
CA GLN A 95 19.53 -9.09 10.32
C GLN A 95 19.34 -10.19 11.37
N ALA A 96 19.27 -9.86 12.66
CA ALA A 96 19.03 -10.85 13.71
C ALA A 96 17.67 -11.53 13.55
N PHE A 97 16.62 -10.76 13.23
CA PHE A 97 15.29 -11.31 12.94
C PHE A 97 15.33 -12.21 11.71
N HIS A 98 15.95 -11.75 10.62
CA HIS A 98 16.07 -12.52 9.38
C HIS A 98 16.86 -13.82 9.60
N LYS A 99 18.01 -13.75 10.29
CA LYS A 99 18.82 -14.91 10.66
C LYS A 99 18.01 -15.91 11.49
N LYS A 100 17.24 -15.44 12.47
CA LYS A 100 16.39 -16.32 13.29
C LYS A 100 15.31 -16.99 12.46
N LEU A 101 14.67 -16.28 11.53
CA LEU A 101 13.71 -16.88 10.58
C LEU A 101 14.39 -17.92 9.68
N MET A 102 15.60 -17.65 9.19
CA MET A 102 16.33 -18.56 8.30
C MET A 102 16.90 -19.78 9.01
N ALA A 103 17.08 -19.73 10.32
CA ALA A 103 17.52 -20.85 11.14
C ALA A 103 16.37 -21.80 11.57
N MET A 104 15.10 -21.42 11.36
CA MET A 104 13.96 -22.29 11.67
C MET A 104 13.87 -23.47 10.70
N ALA A 105 13.46 -24.64 11.20
CA ALA A 105 13.21 -25.80 10.36
C ALA A 105 12.10 -25.48 9.32
N PRO A 106 12.11 -26.09 8.13
CA PRO A 106 11.13 -25.79 7.07
C PRO A 106 9.67 -25.91 7.54
N ALA A 107 9.36 -26.93 8.35
CA ALA A 107 8.03 -27.15 8.91
C ALA A 107 7.61 -26.03 9.89
N GLU A 108 8.50 -25.65 10.80
CA GLU A 108 8.27 -24.57 11.77
C GLU A 108 8.12 -23.21 11.08
N ARG A 109 8.92 -22.96 10.05
CA ARG A 109 8.84 -21.75 9.25
C ARG A 109 7.52 -21.64 8.50
N LYS A 110 7.05 -22.74 7.88
CA LYS A 110 5.75 -22.78 7.19
C LYS A 110 4.61 -22.48 8.18
N ALA A 111 4.59 -23.16 9.32
CA ALA A 111 3.59 -22.93 10.37
C ALA A 111 3.62 -21.48 10.89
N THR A 112 4.82 -20.92 11.08
CA THR A 112 4.99 -19.52 11.51
C THR A 112 4.47 -18.54 10.47
N MET A 113 4.73 -18.76 9.18
CA MET A 113 4.24 -17.91 8.10
C MET A 113 2.72 -18.02 7.93
N GLU A 114 2.14 -19.21 8.04
CA GLU A 114 0.68 -19.39 8.03
C GLU A 114 0.02 -18.67 9.21
N MET A 115 0.58 -18.79 10.42
CA MET A 115 0.10 -18.07 11.60
C MET A 115 0.19 -16.55 11.41
N LEU A 116 1.32 -16.06 10.89
CA LEU A 116 1.53 -14.64 10.62
C LEU A 116 0.52 -14.12 9.58
N SER A 117 0.31 -14.86 8.48
CA SER A 117 -0.65 -14.51 7.45
C SER A 117 -2.07 -14.43 7.99
N LYS A 118 -2.51 -15.40 8.82
CA LYS A 118 -3.80 -15.35 9.49
C LYS A 118 -3.96 -14.13 10.40
N LYS A 119 -2.92 -13.80 11.18
CA LYS A 119 -2.94 -12.60 12.04
C LYS A 119 -3.01 -11.31 11.22
N ILE A 120 -2.27 -11.21 10.12
CA ILE A 120 -2.31 -10.04 9.24
C ILE A 120 -3.71 -9.87 8.65
N HIS A 121 -4.32 -10.95 8.13
CA HIS A 121 -5.70 -10.91 7.65
C HIS A 121 -6.69 -10.48 8.74
N ALA A 122 -6.55 -10.96 9.98
CA ALA A 122 -7.41 -10.55 11.09
C ALA A 122 -7.24 -9.07 11.48
N LEU A 123 -6.02 -8.52 11.38
CA LEU A 123 -5.73 -7.12 11.65
C LEU A 123 -6.19 -6.18 10.52
N MET A 124 -6.29 -6.69 9.29
CA MET A 124 -6.74 -5.95 8.11
C MET A 124 -8.23 -6.15 7.82
N ALA A 125 -8.89 -7.06 8.54
CA ALA A 125 -10.34 -7.16 8.51
C ALA A 125 -10.92 -5.81 8.95
N PRO A 126 -11.93 -5.27 8.25
CA PRO A 126 -12.55 -4.03 8.65
C PRO A 126 -13.05 -4.21 10.09
N HIS A 127 -12.55 -3.39 11.01
CA HIS A 127 -13.21 -3.19 12.29
C HIS A 127 -14.56 -2.56 11.96
N GLN A 128 -15.60 -3.39 11.84
CA GLN A 128 -16.97 -2.92 11.85
C GLN A 128 -17.22 -2.37 13.26
N GLY A 129 -17.04 -1.07 13.40
CA GLY A 129 -17.50 -0.25 14.51
C GLY A 129 -18.59 0.67 13.99
#